data_AF-A0A7J9AGG9-F1
#
_entry.id   AF-A0A7J9AGG9-F1
#
_cell.length_a   1.000
_cell.length_b   1.000
_cell.length_c   1.000
_cell.angle_alpha   90.00
_cell.angle_beta   90.00
_cell.angle_gamma   90.00
#
_symmetry.space_group_name_H-M   'P 1'
#
loop_
_entity.id
_entity.type
_entity.pdbx_description
1 polymer ?
#
loop_
_entity_poly.entity_id
_entity_poly.type
_entity_poly.pdbx_seq_one_letter_code
_entity_poly.pdbx_strand_id
1 'polypeptide(L)'
;MDLSGLKKRGQGLRSWIRVDTSGNSQIIEVDKFTMMRRCDLPARDLRLLDPLFVYPSTILGREKAIVVNLEQIRCIITADEVLLLNSLDSYVLQYVVELQRRLTSGVGEVWQSEGPELNRRRSSRGFDNVYGSTSPDYLPFEFRALEVALEAACTFLDSQVCE
;
A
#
# COMPACT_ATOMS: atom_id res chain seq x y z
N MET A 1 -8.41 -19.13 37.78
CA MET A 1 -8.36 -19.63 36.40
C MET A 1 -7.85 -18.49 35.55
N ASP A 2 -6.57 -18.50 35.23
CA ASP A 2 -5.94 -17.53 34.34
C ASP A 2 -5.05 -18.33 33.39
N LEU A 3 -5.43 -18.41 32.11
CA LEU A 3 -4.81 -19.24 31.08
C LEU A 3 -3.97 -18.39 30.12
N SER A 4 -3.27 -17.40 30.65
CA SER A 4 -2.32 -16.53 29.93
C SER A 4 -0.96 -17.21 29.65
N GLY A 5 -0.96 -18.50 29.31
CA GLY A 5 0.26 -19.33 29.31
C GLY A 5 0.41 -20.39 28.22
N LEU A 6 -0.38 -20.35 27.13
CA LEU A 6 -0.25 -21.34 26.04
C LEU A 6 0.35 -20.74 24.76
N LYS A 7 1.63 -20.39 24.82
CA LYS A 7 2.48 -20.17 23.64
C LYS A 7 2.64 -21.50 22.89
N LYS A 8 1.72 -21.81 21.98
CA LYS A 8 1.78 -22.99 21.11
C LYS A 8 2.59 -22.68 19.84
N ARG A 9 3.68 -23.43 19.68
CA ARG A 9 4.42 -23.76 18.45
C ARG A 9 3.94 -23.04 17.18
N GLY A 10 4.68 -22.01 16.73
CA GLY A 10 4.72 -21.54 15.34
C GLY A 10 3.42 -20.99 14.71
N GLN A 11 2.32 -20.89 15.46
CA GLN A 11 0.99 -20.47 14.99
C GLN A 11 0.46 -19.26 15.77
N GLY A 12 1.35 -18.31 16.07
CA GLY A 12 0.97 -17.09 16.80
C GLY A 12 0.13 -16.14 15.95
N LEU A 13 -0.80 -15.44 16.61
CA LEU A 13 -1.38 -14.20 16.11
C LEU A 13 -0.23 -13.24 15.76
N ARG A 14 -0.31 -12.61 14.58
CA ARG A 14 0.63 -11.54 14.19
C ARG A 14 -0.13 -10.23 14.21
N SER A 15 0.54 -9.18 14.69
CA SER A 15 0.04 -7.81 14.60
C SER A 15 0.24 -7.29 13.19
N TRP A 16 -0.84 -6.79 12.59
CA TRP A 16 -0.86 -6.15 11.28
C TRP A 16 -1.47 -4.75 11.42
N ILE A 17 -0.93 -3.78 10.69
CA ILE A 17 -1.60 -2.50 10.49
C ILE A 17 -2.47 -2.62 9.25
N ARG A 18 -3.77 -2.44 9.43
CA ARG A 18 -4.76 -2.36 8.36
C ARG A 18 -5.05 -0.90 8.06
N VAL A 19 -4.89 -0.50 6.80
CA VAL A 19 -5.31 0.81 6.29
C VAL A 19 -6.41 0.59 5.26
N ASP A 20 -7.58 1.18 5.45
CA ASP A 20 -8.70 1.06 4.50
C ASP A 20 -8.64 2.12 3.38
N THR A 21 -9.56 1.99 2.41
CA THR A 21 -9.74 2.95 1.31
C THR A 21 -10.03 4.39 1.75
N SER A 22 -10.54 4.57 2.97
CA SER A 22 -10.86 5.88 3.55
C SER A 22 -9.68 6.48 4.33
N GLY A 23 -8.55 5.76 4.41
CA GLY A 23 -7.37 6.19 5.16
C GLY A 23 -7.46 5.91 6.66
N ASN A 24 -8.41 5.12 7.15
CA ASN A 24 -8.42 4.74 8.56
C ASN A 24 -7.40 3.63 8.81
N SER A 25 -6.50 3.85 9.77
CA SER A 25 -5.53 2.84 10.22
C SER A 25 -5.99 2.18 11.51
N GLN A 26 -5.92 0.85 11.58
CA GLN A 26 -6.16 0.09 12.81
C GLN A 26 -5.18 -1.08 12.93
N ILE A 27 -4.82 -1.43 14.16
CA ILE A 27 -4.00 -2.60 14.44
C ILE A 27 -4.93 -3.81 14.61
N ILE A 28 -4.68 -4.87 13.85
CA ILE A 28 -5.44 -6.13 13.92
C ILE A 28 -4.48 -7.28 14.24
N GLU A 29 -4.94 -8.21 15.07
CA GLU A 29 -4.21 -9.45 15.34
C GLU A 29 -4.85 -10.59 14.54
N VAL A 30 -4.11 -11.12 13.58
CA VAL A 30 -4.61 -12.15 12.66
C VAL A 30 -3.58 -13.27 12.54
N ASP A 31 -4.05 -14.51 12.64
CA ASP A 31 -3.20 -15.68 12.42
C ASP A 31 -2.91 -15.88 10.93
N LYS A 32 -1.87 -16.67 10.65
CA LYS A 32 -1.41 -16.96 9.29
C LYS A 32 -2.50 -17.55 8.38
N PHE A 33 -3.31 -18.49 8.86
CA PHE A 33 -4.29 -19.18 8.02
C PHE A 33 -5.47 -18.28 7.70
N THR A 34 -5.92 -17.49 8.67
CA THR A 34 -6.95 -16.48 8.46
C THR A 34 -6.47 -15.44 7.44
N MET A 35 -5.22 -14.98 7.54
CA MET A 35 -4.65 -14.04 6.57
C MET A 35 -4.57 -14.63 5.15
N MET A 36 -4.11 -15.89 5.02
CA MET A 36 -4.07 -16.59 3.75
C MET A 36 -5.45 -16.71 3.10
N ARG A 37 -6.48 -17.06 3.87
CA ARG A 37 -7.84 -17.19 3.36
C ARG A 37 -8.45 -15.84 3.00
N ARG A 38 -8.18 -14.81 3.81
CA ARG A 38 -8.69 -13.44 3.60
C ARG A 38 -8.16 -12.83 2.30
N CYS A 39 -6.87 -13.00 2.02
CA CYS A 39 -6.21 -12.39 0.86
C CYS A 39 -6.09 -13.33 -0.35
N ASP A 40 -6.62 -14.56 -0.25
CA ASP A 40 -6.50 -15.61 -1.27
C ASP A 40 -5.04 -15.92 -1.65
N LEU A 41 -4.17 -16.00 -0.63
CA LEU A 41 -2.73 -16.15 -0.80
C LEU A 41 -2.24 -17.55 -0.41
N PRO A 42 -1.37 -18.18 -1.22
CA PRO A 42 -0.70 -19.41 -0.82
C PRO A 42 0.31 -19.13 0.30
N ALA A 43 0.61 -20.15 1.10
CA ALA A 43 1.52 -20.03 2.24
C ALA A 43 2.94 -19.55 1.86
N ARG A 44 3.36 -19.77 0.60
CA ARG A 44 4.64 -19.31 0.06
C ARG A 44 4.72 -17.80 0.02
N ASP A 45 3.65 -17.13 -0.34
CA ASP A 45 3.65 -15.67 -0.55
C ASP A 45 3.70 -14.94 0.78
N LEU A 46 2.92 -15.41 1.76
CA LEU A 46 2.96 -14.83 3.09
C LEU A 46 4.34 -15.00 3.75
N ARG A 47 5.08 -16.06 3.41
CA ARG A 47 6.45 -16.26 3.92
C ARG A 47 7.42 -15.20 3.41
N LEU A 48 7.17 -14.59 2.24
CA LEU A 48 8.02 -13.50 1.72
C LEU A 48 8.00 -12.28 2.63
N LEU A 49 6.89 -12.08 3.36
CA LEU A 49 6.73 -10.97 4.29
C LEU A 49 7.33 -11.29 5.67
N ASP A 50 7.67 -12.54 5.99
CA ASP A 50 8.10 -12.94 7.33
C ASP A 50 9.44 -12.26 7.69
N PRO A 51 9.51 -11.41 8.74
CA PRO A 51 10.72 -10.67 9.13
C PRO A 51 11.91 -11.56 9.46
N LEU A 52 11.63 -12.81 9.86
CA LEU A 52 12.66 -13.78 10.21
C LEU A 52 13.46 -14.28 9.00
N PHE A 53 12.98 -14.01 7.78
CA PHE A 53 13.66 -14.40 6.56
C PHE A 53 13.99 -13.16 5.72
N VAL A 54 15.19 -13.16 5.16
CA VAL A 54 15.65 -12.16 4.19
C VAL A 54 15.33 -12.71 2.80
N TYR A 55 14.26 -12.19 2.20
CA TYR A 55 13.93 -12.43 0.79
C TYR A 55 14.31 -11.21 -0.04
N PRO A 56 14.70 -11.40 -1.32
CA PRO A 56 14.93 -10.26 -2.21
C PRO A 56 13.66 -9.42 -2.36
N SER A 57 13.84 -8.15 -2.73
CA SER A 57 12.73 -7.27 -3.05
C SER A 57 11.86 -7.87 -4.14
N THR A 58 10.56 -8.02 -3.89
CA THR A 58 9.62 -8.73 -4.77
C THR A 58 8.26 -8.04 -4.76
N ILE A 59 7.66 -7.89 -5.94
CA ILE A 59 6.26 -7.50 -6.12
C ILE A 59 5.57 -8.65 -6.84
N LEU A 60 4.55 -9.24 -6.23
CA LEU A 60 3.79 -10.36 -6.79
C LEU A 60 2.35 -9.95 -7.01
N GLY A 61 1.90 -9.95 -8.27
CA GLY A 61 0.48 -9.87 -8.61
C GLY A 61 -0.22 -11.20 -8.37
N ARG A 62 -1.32 -11.18 -7.63
CA ARG A 62 -2.28 -12.28 -7.45
C ARG A 62 -3.66 -11.81 -7.87
N GLU A 63 -4.59 -12.74 -7.92
CA GLU A 63 -5.95 -12.46 -8.40
C GLU A 63 -6.67 -11.40 -7.55
N LYS A 64 -6.46 -11.38 -6.23
CA LYS A 64 -7.15 -10.48 -5.29
C LYS A 64 -6.21 -9.65 -4.42
N ALA A 65 -4.91 -9.71 -4.68
CA ALA A 65 -3.91 -9.06 -3.86
C ALA A 65 -2.61 -8.80 -4.61
N ILE A 66 -1.88 -7.77 -4.18
CA ILE A 66 -0.51 -7.51 -4.56
C ILE A 66 0.34 -7.71 -3.31
N VAL A 67 1.29 -8.64 -3.35
CA VAL A 67 2.22 -8.89 -2.25
C VAL A 67 3.49 -8.10 -2.51
N VAL A 68 3.85 -7.22 -1.59
CA VAL A 68 4.96 -6.28 -1.73
C VAL A 68 5.97 -6.54 -0.62
N ASN A 69 7.18 -6.91 -1.00
CA ASN A 69 8.35 -6.97 -0.13
C ASN A 69 9.42 -6.03 -0.71
N LEU A 70 9.55 -4.82 -0.18
CA LEU A 70 10.50 -3.80 -0.63
C LEU A 70 11.26 -3.28 0.58
N GLU A 71 12.46 -3.81 0.83
CA GLU A 71 13.33 -3.41 1.95
C GLU A 71 12.61 -3.37 3.32
N GLN A 72 12.20 -2.16 3.75
CA GLN A 72 11.50 -1.89 5.01
C GLN A 72 9.96 -1.99 4.91
N ILE A 73 9.41 -2.06 3.70
CA ILE A 73 7.96 -2.11 3.44
C ILE A 73 7.57 -3.53 3.07
N ARG A 74 6.84 -4.17 3.97
CA ARG A 74 6.27 -5.51 3.77
C ARG A 74 4.78 -5.45 3.93
N CYS A 75 4.05 -5.52 2.83
CA CYS A 75 2.61 -5.39 2.85
C CYS A 75 1.89 -6.29 1.84
N ILE A 76 0.60 -6.47 2.10
CA ILE A 76 -0.38 -7.05 1.18
C ILE A 76 -1.34 -5.93 0.84
N ILE A 77 -1.51 -5.66 -0.45
CA ILE A 77 -2.44 -4.66 -0.94
C ILE A 77 -3.61 -5.40 -1.59
N THR A 78 -4.82 -5.20 -1.10
CA THR A 78 -6.04 -5.68 -1.74
C THR A 78 -6.80 -4.50 -2.36
N ALA A 79 -7.95 -4.75 -2.97
CA ALA A 79 -8.80 -3.69 -3.51
C ALA A 79 -9.43 -2.80 -2.40
N ASP A 80 -9.51 -3.29 -1.17
CA ASP A 80 -10.26 -2.64 -0.08
C ASP A 80 -9.37 -2.17 1.08
N GLU A 81 -8.15 -2.70 1.18
CA GLU A 81 -7.27 -2.44 2.31
C GLU A 81 -5.79 -2.76 2.01
N VAL A 82 -4.91 -2.10 2.76
CA VAL A 82 -3.48 -2.41 2.82
C VAL A 82 -3.16 -2.99 4.18
N LEU A 83 -2.47 -4.12 4.20
CA LEU A 83 -2.09 -4.86 5.39
C LEU A 83 -0.57 -4.86 5.51
N LEU A 84 -0.05 -4.11 6.49
CA LEU A 84 1.37 -4.01 6.76
C LEU A 84 1.77 -4.88 7.93
N LEU A 85 2.91 -5.55 7.78
CA LEU A 85 3.54 -6.27 8.87
C LEU A 85 4.51 -5.34 9.62
N ASN A 86 4.81 -5.68 10.88
CA ASN A 86 5.78 -4.98 11.72
C ASN A 86 5.31 -3.61 12.23
N SER A 87 4.23 -3.61 13.03
CA SER A 87 3.60 -2.39 13.58
C SER A 87 4.44 -1.57 14.57
N LEU A 88 5.63 -2.05 14.95
CA LEU A 88 6.51 -1.39 15.93
C LEU A 88 7.66 -0.64 15.28
N ASP A 89 7.81 -0.75 13.96
CA ASP A 89 8.88 -0.10 13.21
C ASP A 89 8.51 1.35 12.92
N SER A 90 9.40 2.28 13.26
CA SER A 90 9.19 3.70 13.02
C SER A 90 9.03 4.00 11.53
N TYR A 91 9.73 3.28 10.66
CA TYR A 91 9.63 3.48 9.22
C TYR A 91 8.25 3.06 8.68
N VAL A 92 7.73 1.93 9.17
CA VAL A 92 6.37 1.46 8.82
C VAL A 92 5.31 2.44 9.30
N LEU A 93 5.49 3.04 10.49
CA LEU A 93 4.58 4.06 10.99
C LEU A 93 4.60 5.34 10.12
N GLN A 94 5.78 5.80 9.70
CA GLN A 94 5.90 6.93 8.77
C GLN A 94 5.20 6.63 7.44
N TYR A 95 5.43 5.43 6.90
CA TYR A 95 4.76 4.98 5.70
C TYR A 95 3.23 4.98 5.84
N VAL A 96 2.70 4.49 6.98
CA VAL A 96 1.25 4.50 7.24
C VAL A 96 0.70 5.92 7.21
N VAL A 97 1.36 6.88 7.87
CA VAL A 97 0.91 8.28 7.87
C VAL A 97 0.88 8.85 6.45
N GLU A 98 1.92 8.59 5.65
CA GLU A 98 1.97 9.07 4.27
C GLU A 98 0.92 8.40 3.38
N LEU A 99 0.70 7.09 3.56
CA LEU A 99 -0.36 6.36 2.88
C LEU A 99 -1.74 6.96 3.20
N GLN A 100 -2.04 7.21 4.47
CA GLN A 100 -3.30 7.83 4.90
C GLN A 100 -3.48 9.22 4.29
N ARG A 101 -2.44 10.04 4.31
CA ARG A 101 -2.44 11.39 3.74
C ARG A 101 -2.79 11.36 2.25
N ARG A 102 -2.13 10.48 1.48
CA ARG A 102 -2.35 10.36 0.04
C ARG A 102 -3.71 9.78 -0.30
N LEU A 103 -4.15 8.76 0.44
CA LEU A 103 -5.47 8.16 0.26
C LEU A 103 -6.57 9.21 0.45
N THR A 104 -6.48 10.02 1.51
CA THR A 104 -7.44 11.09 1.83
C THR A 104 -7.38 12.26 0.84
N SER A 105 -6.18 12.61 0.36
CA SER A 105 -6.00 13.74 -0.57
C SER A 105 -6.61 13.46 -1.96
N GLY A 106 -6.58 12.21 -2.44
CA GLY A 106 -7.19 11.84 -3.73
C GLY A 106 -8.71 11.64 -3.72
N VAL A 107 -9.40 11.89 -2.60
CA VAL A 107 -10.87 11.83 -2.49
C VAL A 107 -11.49 13.24 -2.61
N GLY A 108 -10.69 14.29 -2.80
CA GLY A 108 -11.08 15.67 -2.50
C GLY A 108 -10.74 16.76 -3.52
N GLU A 109 -10.49 16.49 -4.80
CA GLU A 109 -10.49 17.54 -5.84
C GLU A 109 -11.63 17.34 -6.86
N VAL A 110 -12.84 17.45 -6.34
CA VAL A 110 -13.99 17.90 -7.15
C VAL A 110 -13.87 19.41 -7.29
N TRP A 111 -13.40 19.87 -8.46
CA TRP A 111 -13.60 21.18 -9.07
C TRP A 111 -14.03 22.33 -8.14
N GLN A 112 -13.10 23.19 -7.75
CA GLN A 112 -13.45 24.61 -7.62
C GLN A 112 -13.48 25.21 -9.02
N SER A 113 -14.68 25.24 -9.62
CA SER A 113 -14.98 26.01 -10.81
C SER A 113 -14.94 27.52 -10.54
N GLU A 114 -14.69 28.26 -11.63
CA GLU A 114 -15.20 29.59 -12.00
C GLU A 114 -14.16 30.74 -12.14
N GLY A 115 -13.77 31.01 -13.40
CA GLY A 115 -13.16 32.26 -13.88
C GLY A 115 -13.30 32.37 -15.41
N PRO A 116 -13.71 33.53 -15.98
CA PRO A 116 -14.48 33.58 -17.22
C PRO A 116 -13.68 33.52 -18.52
N GLU A 117 -14.39 33.11 -19.57
CA GLU A 117 -13.99 32.96 -20.98
C GLU A 117 -13.14 34.12 -21.54
N LEU A 118 -12.20 33.80 -22.46
CA LEU A 118 -11.91 34.57 -23.69
C LEU A 118 -10.94 33.82 -24.64
N ASN A 119 -11.53 33.05 -25.57
CA ASN A 119 -11.26 33.04 -27.02
C ASN A 119 -9.78 32.99 -27.53
N ARG A 120 -9.39 31.89 -28.20
CA ARG A 120 -8.80 31.93 -29.58
C ARG A 120 -8.59 30.54 -30.23
N ARG A 121 -9.54 30.19 -31.09
CA ARG A 121 -9.43 29.65 -32.47
C ARG A 121 -8.33 28.63 -32.86
N ARG A 122 -8.84 27.57 -33.51
CA ARG A 122 -8.31 26.84 -34.70
C ARG A 122 -7.02 26.03 -34.52
N SER A 123 -7.14 24.71 -34.58
CA SER A 123 -6.93 23.94 -35.82
C SER A 123 -7.01 22.44 -35.55
N SER A 124 -7.69 21.74 -36.46
CA SER A 124 -7.53 20.31 -36.67
C SER A 124 -6.05 19.94 -36.76
N ARG A 125 -5.62 18.97 -35.94
CA ARG A 125 -4.54 18.00 -36.21
C ARG A 125 -4.63 16.92 -35.14
N GLY A 126 -5.15 15.76 -35.55
CA GLY A 126 -4.94 14.53 -34.82
C GLY A 126 -3.44 14.23 -34.77
N PHE A 127 -2.94 14.00 -33.57
CA PHE A 127 -1.77 13.19 -33.29
C PHE A 127 -1.91 12.76 -31.83
N ASP A 128 -1.97 11.45 -31.63
CA ASP A 128 -2.06 10.74 -30.37
C ASP A 128 -1.29 11.41 -29.23
N ASN A 129 -2.02 11.94 -28.25
CA ASN A 129 -1.43 12.32 -26.97
C ASN A 129 -1.50 11.11 -26.03
N VAL A 130 -0.60 10.15 -26.27
CA VAL A 130 -0.44 8.86 -25.55
C VAL A 130 -0.04 9.03 -24.07
N TYR A 131 0.22 10.27 -23.63
CA TYR A 131 0.46 10.63 -22.23
C TYR A 131 -0.41 11.83 -21.85
N GLY A 132 -1.72 11.66 -21.95
CA GLY A 132 -2.66 12.59 -21.33
C GLY A 132 -2.52 12.50 -19.82
N SER A 133 -1.90 13.51 -19.20
CA SER A 133 -2.07 13.91 -17.79
C SER A 133 -2.64 12.83 -16.88
N THR A 134 -1.81 11.90 -16.40
CA THR A 134 -2.19 10.96 -15.34
C THR A 134 -2.35 11.76 -14.05
N SER A 135 -3.49 12.41 -13.85
CA SER A 135 -3.83 12.85 -12.50
C SER A 135 -3.94 11.58 -11.66
N PRO A 136 -3.19 11.46 -10.55
CA PRO A 136 -3.17 10.26 -9.70
C PRO A 136 -4.57 9.90 -9.14
N ASP A 137 -5.54 10.80 -9.30
CA ASP A 137 -6.93 10.66 -8.87
C ASP A 137 -7.75 9.60 -9.66
N TYR A 138 -7.22 9.00 -10.73
CA TYR A 138 -7.93 7.97 -11.51
C TYR A 138 -7.44 6.53 -11.32
N LEU A 139 -6.41 6.31 -10.49
CA LEU A 139 -5.90 4.96 -10.25
C LEU A 139 -6.79 4.21 -9.24
N PRO A 140 -7.11 2.92 -9.47
CA PRO A 140 -7.71 2.06 -8.46
C PRO A 140 -6.90 2.05 -7.16
N PHE A 141 -7.57 1.81 -6.04
CA PHE A 141 -7.00 1.90 -4.69
C PHE A 141 -5.69 1.12 -4.57
N GLU A 142 -5.65 -0.11 -5.09
CA GLU A 142 -4.50 -1.00 -5.02
C GLU A 142 -3.26 -0.43 -5.74
N PHE A 143 -3.46 0.31 -6.84
CA PHE A 143 -2.37 0.91 -7.59
C PHE A 143 -1.89 2.21 -6.96
N ARG A 144 -2.82 3.01 -6.38
CA ARG A 144 -2.44 4.17 -5.56
C ARG A 144 -1.61 3.74 -4.36
N ALA A 145 -2.06 2.71 -3.63
CA ALA A 145 -1.31 2.16 -2.51
C ALA A 145 0.07 1.63 -2.94
N LEU A 146 0.15 0.98 -4.10
CA LEU A 146 1.42 0.49 -4.64
C LEU A 146 2.36 1.64 -5.03
N GLU A 147 1.85 2.71 -5.62
CA GLU A 147 2.63 3.92 -5.94
C GLU A 147 3.25 4.51 -4.66
N VAL A 148 2.46 4.68 -3.58
CA VAL A 148 3.00 5.16 -2.31
C VAL A 148 4.09 4.23 -1.76
N ALA A 149 3.90 2.90 -1.86
CA ALA A 149 4.89 1.92 -1.42
C ALA A 149 6.22 2.04 -2.19
N LEU A 150 6.15 2.23 -3.51
CA LEU A 150 7.32 2.38 -4.36
C LEU A 150 8.05 3.69 -4.08
N GLU A 151 7.33 4.80 -3.99
CA GLU A 151 7.94 6.09 -3.68
C GLU A 151 8.60 6.12 -2.31
N ALA A 152 7.96 5.52 -1.30
CA ALA A 152 8.57 5.40 0.02
C ALA A 152 9.85 4.55 -0.05
N ALA A 153 9.83 3.40 -0.73
CA ALA A 153 11.03 2.58 -0.91
C ALA A 153 12.17 3.34 -1.62
N CYS A 154 11.87 4.10 -2.67
CA CYS A 154 12.85 4.94 -3.36
C CYS A 154 13.39 6.05 -2.45
N THR A 155 12.52 6.75 -1.71
CA THR A 155 12.92 7.82 -0.78
C THR A 155 13.88 7.28 0.29
N PHE A 156 13.62 6.08 0.80
CA PHE A 156 14.48 5.43 1.77
C PHE A 156 15.84 5.05 1.17
N LEU A 157 15.85 4.45 -0.02
CA LEU A 157 17.07 4.14 -0.74
C LEU A 157 17.92 5.40 -1.00
N ASP A 158 17.29 6.49 -1.45
CA ASP A 158 17.96 7.77 -1.69
C ASP A 158 18.56 8.36 -0.40
N SER A 159 17.85 8.23 0.73
CA SER A 159 18.34 8.68 2.03
C SER A 159 19.60 7.92 2.50
N GLN A 160 19.71 6.63 2.16
CA GLN A 160 20.88 5.82 2.48
C GLN A 160 22.10 6.11 1.59
N VAL A 161 21.88 6.60 0.36
CA VAL A 161 22.98 6.95 -0.56
C VAL A 161 23.55 8.34 -0.28
N CYS A 162 22.75 9.24 0.30
CA CYS A 162 23.19 10.57 0.72
C CYS A 162 24.03 10.57 2.02
N GLU A 163 24.14 9.43 2.71
CA GLU A 163 24.93 9.23 3.92
C GLU A 163 26.27 8.53 3.61
#